data_AF-A0A2V5Z9I9-F1
#
_entry.id   AF-A0A2V5Z9I9-F1
#
_cell.length_a   1.000
_cell.length_b   1.000
_cell.length_c   1.000
_cell.angle_alpha   90.00
_cell.angle_beta   90.00
_cell.angle_gamma   90.00
#
_symmetry.space_group_name_H-M   'P 1'
#
loop_
_entity.id
_entity.type
_entity.pdbx_description
1 polymer ?
#
loop_
_entity_poly.entity_id
_entity_poly.type
_entity_poly.pdbx_seq_one_letter_code
_entity_poly.pdbx_strand_id
1 'polypeptide(L)'
;MRKISPLLVIGLCCVAFYPRPAAALVMSAPKPKFVYKDAAGKKQSVEIVDKYQPKKIVHPFAGNDSKIDPKLRRAATIAEERARAHSLSKCWHYVKEALVAAGVVSSRPKTPLAKQAGQELVSDYGFKKLPVSNPYEAPVGAVLVYGARKAAGHVEIRTPGGFASDFRSKTPSRRPLIGIFAKS
;
A
#
# COMPACT_ATOMS: atom_id res chain seq x y z
N MET A 1 29.01 -83.03 64.49
CA MET A 1 27.99 -82.23 65.20
C MET A 1 27.48 -81.15 64.25
N ARG A 2 26.20 -81.25 63.88
CA ARG A 2 25.50 -80.37 62.92
C ARG A 2 25.43 -78.94 63.47
N LYS A 3 25.82 -77.95 62.68
CA LYS A 3 25.56 -76.53 62.97
C LYS A 3 24.61 -75.98 61.91
N ILE A 4 23.46 -75.53 62.41
CA ILE A 4 22.30 -75.04 61.66
C ILE A 4 22.53 -73.56 61.38
N SER A 5 22.26 -73.13 60.14
CA SER A 5 22.21 -71.72 59.72
C SER A 5 20.99 -71.00 60.30
N PRO A 6 21.05 -69.68 60.39
CA PRO A 6 19.89 -68.87 60.05
C PRO A 6 20.18 -67.92 58.88
N LEU A 7 19.33 -68.04 57.86
CA LEU A 7 19.11 -67.07 56.79
C LEU A 7 18.89 -65.67 57.38
N LEU A 8 19.60 -64.67 56.84
CA LEU A 8 19.26 -63.26 57.01
C LEU A 8 19.01 -62.69 55.62
N VAL A 9 17.73 -62.43 55.34
CA VAL A 9 17.22 -61.82 54.12
C VAL A 9 17.63 -60.35 54.12
N ILE A 10 18.56 -59.96 53.25
CA ILE A 10 18.86 -58.55 52.99
C ILE A 10 18.06 -58.13 51.77
N GLY A 11 17.05 -57.30 52.03
CA GLY A 11 16.17 -56.71 51.05
C GLY A 11 16.90 -55.80 50.07
N LEU A 12 16.56 -56.01 48.79
CA LEU A 12 16.92 -55.22 47.63
C LEU A 12 16.37 -53.78 47.79
N CYS A 13 17.25 -52.80 48.00
CA CYS A 13 16.89 -51.38 47.88
C CYS A 13 17.83 -50.70 46.87
N CYS A 14 17.62 -51.03 45.58
CA CYS A 14 18.23 -50.28 44.49
C CYS A 14 17.50 -48.94 44.34
N VAL A 15 17.99 -47.90 45.01
CA VAL A 15 17.58 -46.53 44.73
C VAL A 15 18.26 -46.10 43.43
N ALA A 16 17.56 -46.27 42.31
CA ALA A 16 18.00 -45.76 41.03
C ALA A 16 18.04 -44.22 41.09
N PHE A 17 19.24 -43.65 41.23
CA PHE A 17 19.50 -42.26 40.93
C PHE A 17 19.35 -42.06 39.41
N TYR A 18 18.14 -41.74 38.97
CA TYR A 18 17.94 -41.19 37.63
C TYR A 18 18.37 -39.71 37.65
N PRO A 19 19.40 -39.29 36.89
CA PRO A 19 19.66 -37.87 36.72
C PRO A 19 18.48 -37.24 35.97
N ARG A 20 17.87 -36.22 36.58
CA ARG A 20 16.89 -35.38 35.88
C ARG A 20 17.60 -34.70 34.71
N PRO A 21 17.06 -34.73 33.48
CA PRO A 21 17.59 -33.90 32.40
C PRO A 21 17.41 -32.43 32.80
N ALA A 22 18.51 -31.68 32.80
CA ALA A 22 18.46 -30.23 32.96
C ALA A 22 17.62 -29.66 31.80
N ALA A 23 16.45 -29.11 32.11
CA ALA A 23 15.69 -28.33 31.16
C ALA A 23 16.53 -27.09 30.82
N ALA A 24 17.17 -27.10 29.65
CA ALA A 24 17.76 -25.92 29.07
C ALA A 24 16.63 -24.91 28.87
N LEU A 25 16.62 -23.86 29.69
CA LEU A 25 15.81 -22.67 29.42
C LEU A 25 16.28 -22.16 28.06
N VAL A 26 15.42 -22.28 27.05
CA VAL A 26 15.60 -21.61 25.76
C VAL A 26 15.49 -20.11 26.04
N MET A 27 16.61 -19.50 26.44
CA MET A 27 16.74 -18.05 26.50
C MET A 27 16.73 -17.57 25.06
N SER A 28 15.57 -17.08 24.61
CA SER A 28 15.47 -16.36 23.34
C SER A 28 16.43 -15.17 23.39
N ALA A 29 17.37 -15.13 22.43
CA ALA A 29 18.33 -14.04 22.34
C ALA A 29 17.61 -12.68 22.23
N PRO A 30 18.12 -11.61 22.87
CA PRO A 30 17.50 -10.29 22.80
C PRO A 30 17.42 -9.82 21.34
N LYS A 31 16.23 -9.35 20.93
CA LYS A 31 16.03 -8.86 19.56
C LYS A 31 16.97 -7.69 19.27
N PRO A 32 17.68 -7.69 18.13
CA PRO A 32 18.59 -6.61 17.78
C PRO A 32 17.84 -5.28 17.63
N LYS A 33 18.41 -4.19 18.16
CA LYS A 33 17.84 -2.84 18.10
C LYS A 33 18.79 -1.89 17.38
N PHE A 34 18.26 -1.05 16.51
CA PHE A 34 18.98 0.05 15.87
C PHE A 34 18.81 1.32 16.71
N VAL A 35 19.92 1.94 17.10
CA VAL A 35 19.93 3.15 17.93
C VAL A 35 20.25 4.36 17.07
N TYR A 36 19.44 5.41 17.19
CA TYR A 36 19.64 6.67 16.45
C TYR A 36 19.35 7.88 17.34
N LYS A 37 19.75 9.08 16.90
CA LYS A 37 19.33 10.34 17.52
C LYS A 37 18.18 10.93 16.71
N ASP A 38 17.10 11.31 17.36
CA ASP A 38 16.00 12.01 16.71
C ASP A 38 16.35 13.47 16.38
N ALA A 39 15.43 14.20 15.74
CA ALA A 39 15.63 15.60 15.36
C ALA A 39 15.87 16.54 16.56
N ALA A 40 15.50 16.13 17.78
CA ALA A 40 15.77 16.85 19.01
C ALA A 40 17.08 16.40 19.69
N GLY A 41 17.86 15.53 19.05
CA GLY A 41 19.13 15.01 19.56
C GLY A 41 18.99 13.91 20.61
N LYS A 42 17.77 13.46 20.93
CA LYS A 42 17.50 12.44 21.93
C LYS A 42 17.77 11.05 21.34
N LYS A 43 18.48 10.21 22.10
CA LYS A 43 18.71 8.81 21.70
C LYS A 43 17.38 8.04 21.71
N GLN A 44 17.09 7.37 20.62
CA GLN A 44 15.94 6.49 20.40
C GLN A 44 16.46 5.14 19.90
N SER A 45 15.66 4.08 20.09
CA SER A 45 15.99 2.75 19.59
C SER A 45 14.76 2.08 18.98
N VAL A 46 14.93 1.45 17.82
CA VAL A 46 13.88 0.69 17.13
C VAL A 46 14.30 -0.76 16.95
N GLU A 47 13.35 -1.69 17.06
CA GLU A 47 13.62 -3.12 16.78
C GLU A 47 13.98 -3.31 15.31
N ILE A 48 15.08 -4.03 15.05
CA ILE A 48 15.46 -4.43 13.70
C ILE A 48 14.57 -5.61 13.30
N VAL A 49 13.81 -5.42 12.22
CA VAL A 49 12.97 -6.46 11.63
C VAL A 49 13.87 -7.36 10.78
N ASP A 50 14.31 -8.47 11.34
CA ASP A 50 15.16 -9.48 10.71
C ASP A 50 14.39 -10.41 9.76
N LYS A 51 13.11 -10.63 10.03
CA LYS A 51 12.21 -11.49 9.25
C LYS A 51 11.23 -10.66 8.46
N TYR A 52 11.04 -11.01 7.18
CA TYR A 52 10.03 -10.41 6.33
C TYR A 52 8.64 -10.54 6.97
N GLN A 53 8.01 -9.41 7.28
CA GLN A 53 6.68 -9.32 7.90
C GLN A 53 5.64 -8.94 6.84
N PRO A 54 5.08 -9.89 6.08
CA PRO A 54 4.15 -9.60 4.98
C PRO A 54 2.90 -8.83 5.43
N LYS A 55 2.49 -8.96 6.69
CA LYS A 55 1.31 -8.27 7.25
C LYS A 55 1.57 -6.83 7.70
N LYS A 56 2.83 -6.40 7.78
CA LYS A 56 3.22 -5.05 8.27
C LYS A 56 3.50 -4.07 7.14
N ILE A 57 3.71 -4.58 5.92
CA ILE A 57 3.79 -3.77 4.71
C ILE A 57 2.37 -3.64 4.17
N VAL A 58 1.64 -2.64 4.65
CA VAL A 58 0.34 -2.29 4.06
C VAL A 58 0.64 -1.71 2.69
N HIS A 59 0.45 -2.51 1.63
CA HIS A 59 0.46 -1.97 0.29
C HIS A 59 -0.65 -0.90 0.21
N PRO A 60 -0.34 0.32 -0.28
CA PRO A 60 -1.38 1.30 -0.54
C PRO A 60 -2.49 0.66 -1.38
N PHE A 61 -3.74 1.06 -1.13
CA PHE A 61 -5.01 0.48 -1.63
C PHE A 61 -5.12 0.33 -3.16
N ALA A 62 -4.08 0.57 -3.93
CA ALA A 62 -4.08 0.47 -5.38
C ALA A 62 -3.11 -0.63 -5.80
N GLY A 63 -3.65 -1.67 -6.44
CA GLY A 63 -2.87 -2.75 -7.02
C GLY A 63 -1.77 -2.20 -7.93
N ASN A 64 -0.57 -2.76 -7.80
CA ASN A 64 0.50 -2.56 -8.77
C ASN A 64 0.12 -3.30 -10.05
N ASP A 65 -0.77 -2.73 -10.85
CA ASP A 65 -1.05 -3.25 -12.18
C ASP A 65 0.18 -2.97 -13.05
N SER A 66 1.01 -4.00 -13.25
CA SER A 66 2.17 -3.97 -14.16
C SER A 66 1.78 -3.80 -15.64
N LYS A 67 0.47 -3.74 -15.93
CA LYS A 67 -0.13 -3.72 -17.27
C LYS A 67 -0.50 -2.31 -17.78
N ILE A 68 -0.26 -1.27 -16.98
CA ILE A 68 -0.52 0.13 -17.36
C ILE A 68 0.79 0.90 -17.53
N ASP A 69 0.77 1.90 -18.40
CA ASP A 69 1.92 2.76 -18.70
C ASP A 69 2.51 3.33 -17.40
N PRO A 70 3.81 3.07 -17.10
CA PRO A 70 4.44 3.59 -15.87
C PRO A 70 4.41 5.12 -15.77
N LYS A 71 4.26 5.84 -16.89
CA LYS A 71 4.09 7.30 -16.90
C LYS A 71 2.79 7.75 -16.24
N LEU A 72 1.74 6.91 -16.23
CA LEU A 72 0.51 7.23 -15.49
C LEU A 72 0.75 7.29 -13.98
N ARG A 73 1.61 6.40 -13.45
CA ARG A 73 2.02 6.45 -12.05
C ARG A 73 2.78 7.74 -11.75
N ARG A 74 3.66 8.15 -12.66
CA ARG A 74 4.34 9.46 -12.58
C ARG A 74 3.33 10.62 -12.62
N ALA A 75 2.30 10.55 -13.46
CA ALA A 75 1.23 11.54 -13.51
C ALA A 75 0.47 11.63 -12.18
N ALA A 76 0.20 10.50 -11.52
CA ALA A 76 -0.41 10.48 -10.19
C ALA A 76 0.47 11.20 -9.16
N THR A 77 1.78 10.92 -9.15
CA THR A 77 2.74 11.61 -8.27
C THR A 77 2.74 13.12 -8.52
N ILE A 78 2.83 13.55 -9.78
CA ILE A 78 2.83 14.98 -10.15
C ILE A 78 1.53 15.65 -9.73
N ALA A 79 0.38 15.00 -9.95
CA ALA A 79 -0.92 15.53 -9.51
C ALA A 79 -0.98 15.66 -7.99
N GLU A 80 -0.44 14.68 -7.26
CA GLU A 80 -0.41 14.69 -5.79
C GLU A 80 0.50 15.79 -5.23
N GLU A 81 1.66 16.00 -5.85
CA GLU A 81 2.63 17.05 -5.47
C GLU A 81 2.12 18.46 -5.76
N ARG A 82 1.40 18.65 -6.87
CA ARG A 82 0.87 19.96 -7.29
C ARG A 82 -0.49 20.29 -6.70
N ALA A 83 -1.16 19.31 -6.11
CA ALA A 83 -2.47 19.48 -5.52
C ALA A 83 -2.45 20.51 -4.38
N ARG A 84 -3.53 21.29 -4.30
CA ARG A 84 -3.73 22.33 -3.29
C ARG A 84 -4.40 21.75 -2.04
N ALA A 85 -4.40 22.53 -0.96
CA ALA A 85 -5.05 22.16 0.29
C ALA A 85 -6.58 22.01 0.17
N HIS A 86 -7.20 22.74 -0.76
CA HIS A 86 -8.63 22.72 -1.05
C HIS A 86 -8.87 22.89 -2.55
N SER A 87 -10.07 22.52 -3.03
CA SER A 87 -10.41 22.61 -4.45
C SER A 87 -10.46 24.07 -4.92
N LEU A 88 -9.94 24.31 -6.13
CA LEU A 88 -10.02 25.57 -6.86
C LEU A 88 -11.03 25.50 -8.00
N SER A 89 -11.86 24.46 -8.05
CA SER A 89 -12.75 24.16 -9.18
C SER A 89 -12.02 24.02 -10.53
N LYS A 90 -10.75 23.61 -10.49
CA LYS A 90 -9.86 23.48 -11.64
C LYS A 90 -9.39 22.03 -11.86
N CYS A 91 -10.14 21.04 -11.35
CA CYS A 91 -9.79 19.61 -11.40
C CYS A 91 -9.24 19.18 -12.77
N TRP A 92 -9.97 19.41 -13.86
CA TRP A 92 -9.55 18.98 -15.19
C TRP A 92 -8.31 19.72 -15.69
N HIS A 93 -8.16 20.99 -15.33
CA HIS A 93 -6.97 21.77 -15.68
C HIS A 93 -5.71 21.16 -15.07
N TYR A 94 -5.74 20.82 -13.77
CA TYR A 94 -4.60 20.23 -13.06
C TYR A 94 -4.27 18.82 -13.56
N VAL A 95 -5.30 18.00 -13.82
CA VAL A 95 -5.10 16.65 -14.37
C VAL A 95 -4.43 16.71 -15.74
N LYS A 96 -4.85 17.62 -16.62
CA LYS A 96 -4.18 17.82 -17.93
C LYS A 96 -2.71 18.14 -17.77
N GLU A 97 -2.36 19.05 -16.86
CA GLU A 97 -0.97 19.42 -16.62
C GLU A 97 -0.14 18.25 -16.10
N ALA A 98 -0.70 17.45 -15.19
CA ALA A 98 -0.03 16.25 -14.69
C ALA A 98 0.22 15.21 -15.79
N LEU A 99 -0.78 14.96 -16.65
CA LEU A 99 -0.65 14.04 -17.78
C LEU A 99 0.41 14.50 -18.80
N VAL A 100 0.44 15.80 -19.12
CA VAL A 100 1.44 16.39 -20.02
C VAL A 100 2.83 16.32 -19.39
N ALA A 101 2.97 16.74 -18.13
CA ALA A 101 4.26 16.76 -17.43
C ALA A 101 4.84 15.35 -17.24
N ALA A 102 3.99 14.33 -17.11
CA ALA A 102 4.41 12.95 -17.07
C ALA A 102 4.76 12.35 -18.45
N GLY A 103 4.40 13.04 -19.54
CA GLY A 103 4.59 12.57 -20.92
C GLY A 103 3.68 11.42 -21.33
N VAL A 104 2.51 11.30 -20.67
CA VAL A 104 1.48 10.29 -21.01
C VAL A 104 0.74 10.68 -22.29
N VAL A 105 0.48 11.98 -22.43
CA VAL A 105 -0.16 12.60 -23.58
C VAL A 105 0.86 13.41 -24.36
N SER A 106 0.76 13.40 -25.69
CA SER A 106 1.66 14.15 -26.58
C SER A 106 1.42 15.66 -26.56
N SER A 107 0.21 16.07 -26.20
CA SER A 107 -0.22 17.47 -26.11
C SER A 107 -1.29 17.63 -25.04
N ARG A 108 -1.56 18.87 -24.63
CA ARG A 108 -2.57 19.16 -23.61
C ARG A 108 -3.99 18.90 -24.15
N PRO A 109 -4.81 18.07 -23.48
CA PRO A 109 -6.21 17.88 -23.86
C PRO A 109 -6.97 19.21 -23.88
N LYS A 110 -7.88 19.38 -24.84
CA LYS A 110 -8.53 20.63 -25.22
C LYS A 110 -9.93 20.79 -24.61
N THR A 111 -10.64 19.70 -24.30
CA THR A 111 -12.03 19.80 -23.79
C THR A 111 -12.14 20.67 -22.53
N PRO A 112 -13.10 21.61 -22.47
CA PRO A 112 -13.22 22.48 -21.30
C PRO A 112 -13.85 21.76 -20.11
N LEU A 113 -14.78 20.83 -20.34
CA LEU A 113 -15.54 20.19 -19.28
C LEU A 113 -14.91 18.87 -18.83
N ALA A 114 -14.78 18.70 -17.51
CA ALA A 114 -14.30 17.48 -16.88
C ALA A 114 -15.03 16.22 -17.39
N LYS A 115 -16.35 16.26 -17.54
CA LYS A 115 -17.16 15.12 -18.02
C LYS A 115 -16.85 14.67 -19.45
N GLN A 116 -16.20 15.52 -20.25
CA GLN A 116 -15.80 15.20 -21.64
C GLN A 116 -14.42 14.54 -21.71
N ALA A 117 -13.65 14.59 -20.62
CA ALA A 117 -12.28 14.07 -20.56
C ALA A 117 -12.16 12.63 -21.05
N GLY A 118 -13.08 11.76 -20.61
CA GLY A 118 -13.04 10.34 -20.96
C GLY A 118 -13.10 10.09 -22.47
N GLN A 119 -13.98 10.81 -23.18
CA GLN A 119 -14.11 10.67 -24.63
C GLN A 119 -12.85 11.15 -25.35
N GLU A 120 -12.34 12.32 -24.99
CA GLU A 120 -11.14 12.92 -25.59
C GLU A 120 -9.88 12.07 -25.33
N LEU A 121 -9.72 11.55 -24.11
CA LEU A 121 -8.59 10.69 -23.75
C LEU A 121 -8.57 9.41 -24.61
N VAL A 122 -9.73 8.84 -24.89
CA VAL A 122 -9.85 7.65 -25.74
C VAL A 122 -9.62 7.99 -27.21
N SER A 123 -10.27 9.04 -27.73
CA SER A 123 -10.22 9.37 -29.16
C SER A 123 -8.84 9.87 -29.60
N ASP A 124 -8.21 10.72 -28.79
CA ASP A 124 -7.07 11.53 -29.24
C ASP A 124 -5.74 11.09 -28.62
N TYR A 125 -5.78 10.40 -27.47
CA TYR A 125 -4.59 10.10 -26.66
C TYR A 125 -4.33 8.61 -26.44
N GLY A 126 -5.20 7.74 -26.97
CA GLY A 126 -5.03 6.28 -26.94
C GLY A 126 -5.31 5.65 -25.58
N PHE A 127 -6.08 6.31 -24.72
CA PHE A 127 -6.57 5.70 -23.48
C PHE A 127 -7.64 4.65 -23.81
N LYS A 128 -7.85 3.73 -22.87
CA LYS A 128 -8.93 2.74 -22.90
C LYS A 128 -9.75 2.88 -21.63
N LYS A 129 -11.07 2.76 -21.78
CA LYS A 129 -11.97 2.63 -20.63
C LYS A 129 -11.77 1.24 -20.02
N LEU A 130 -11.42 1.20 -18.74
CA LEU A 130 -11.24 -0.04 -18.01
C LEU A 130 -12.61 -0.65 -17.64
N PRO A 131 -12.72 -1.99 -17.61
CA PRO A 131 -13.91 -2.69 -17.14
C PRO A 131 -13.96 -2.70 -15.59
N VAL A 132 -13.73 -1.54 -14.97
CA VAL A 132 -13.73 -1.33 -13.53
C VAL A 132 -14.74 -0.24 -13.22
N SER A 133 -15.64 -0.52 -12.28
CA SER A 133 -16.70 0.41 -11.86
C SER A 133 -16.44 0.99 -10.47
N ASN A 134 -15.61 0.35 -9.65
CA ASN A 134 -15.24 0.82 -8.33
C ASN A 134 -13.99 1.73 -8.41
N PRO A 135 -14.08 3.02 -8.04
CA PRO A 135 -12.93 3.93 -8.02
C PRO A 135 -11.73 3.44 -7.21
N TYR A 136 -11.96 2.66 -6.15
CA TYR A 136 -10.88 2.17 -5.29
C TYR A 136 -10.05 1.06 -5.95
N GLU A 137 -10.66 0.30 -6.86
CA GLU A 137 -10.04 -0.76 -7.64
C GLU A 137 -9.33 -0.23 -8.90
N ALA A 138 -9.43 1.08 -9.17
CA ALA A 138 -8.67 1.70 -10.25
C ALA A 138 -7.16 1.51 -10.01
N PRO A 139 -6.36 1.20 -11.05
CA PRO A 139 -4.91 1.15 -10.88
C PRO A 139 -4.33 2.56 -10.67
N VAL A 140 -3.20 2.65 -9.96
CA VAL A 140 -2.52 3.93 -9.72
C VAL A 140 -2.18 4.60 -11.05
N GLY A 141 -2.57 5.86 -11.20
CA GLY A 141 -2.39 6.64 -12.41
C GLY A 141 -3.58 6.61 -13.37
N ALA A 142 -4.55 5.72 -13.17
CA ALA A 142 -5.79 5.77 -13.93
C ALA A 142 -6.52 7.11 -13.70
N VAL A 143 -7.14 7.60 -14.77
CA VAL A 143 -7.94 8.83 -14.77
C VAL A 143 -9.40 8.45 -14.57
N LEU A 144 -10.02 8.95 -13.50
CA LEU A 144 -11.42 8.73 -13.20
C LEU A 144 -12.21 9.96 -13.61
N VAL A 145 -13.28 9.75 -14.38
CA VAL A 145 -14.12 10.82 -14.92
C VAL A 145 -15.53 10.68 -14.36
N TYR A 146 -16.05 11.76 -13.83
CA TYR A 146 -17.36 11.83 -13.20
C TYR A 146 -18.27 12.84 -13.89
N GLY A 147 -19.54 12.48 -13.99
CA GLY A 147 -20.59 13.30 -14.58
C GLY A 147 -21.18 14.32 -13.63
N ALA A 148 -22.01 15.18 -14.20
CA ALA A 148 -22.89 16.09 -13.46
C ALA A 148 -24.06 16.51 -14.37
N ARG A 149 -25.24 16.76 -13.78
CA ARG A 149 -26.45 17.15 -14.55
C ARG A 149 -26.32 18.53 -15.19
N LYS A 150 -25.94 19.55 -14.41
CA LYS A 150 -25.80 20.96 -14.86
C LYS A 150 -24.45 21.57 -14.46
N ALA A 151 -23.36 20.81 -14.55
CA ALA A 151 -22.02 21.29 -14.21
C ALA A 151 -20.94 20.64 -15.09
N ALA A 152 -19.69 21.08 -14.92
CA ALA A 152 -18.55 20.61 -15.70
C ALA A 152 -18.22 19.12 -15.48
N GLY A 153 -18.66 18.51 -14.37
CA GLY A 153 -18.23 17.18 -13.95
C GLY A 153 -17.03 17.26 -13.00
N HIS A 154 -16.34 16.14 -12.80
CA HIS A 154 -15.08 16.08 -12.04
C HIS A 154 -14.12 15.07 -12.66
N VAL A 155 -12.83 15.32 -12.56
CA VAL A 155 -11.78 14.36 -12.97
C VAL A 155 -10.72 14.30 -11.89
N GLU A 156 -10.26 13.10 -11.59
CA GLU A 156 -9.14 12.87 -10.67
C GLU A 156 -8.29 11.70 -11.15
N ILE A 157 -7.03 11.67 -10.71
CA ILE A 157 -6.10 10.57 -10.94
C ILE A 157 -6.06 9.72 -9.67
N ARG A 158 -6.12 8.39 -9.82
CA ARG A 158 -5.87 7.47 -8.70
C ARG A 158 -4.42 7.61 -8.25
N THR A 159 -4.20 7.98 -6.99
CA THR A 159 -2.87 7.95 -6.35
C THR A 159 -2.72 6.69 -5.50
N PRO A 160 -1.54 6.34 -4.96
CA PRO A 160 -1.43 5.22 -4.04
C PRO A 160 -2.33 5.38 -2.80
N GLY A 161 -2.37 6.59 -2.23
CA GLY A 161 -3.09 6.89 -0.99
C GLY A 161 -4.54 7.37 -1.15
N GLY A 162 -4.99 7.66 -2.37
CA GLY A 162 -6.32 8.20 -2.63
C GLY A 162 -6.49 8.70 -4.06
N PHE A 163 -6.91 9.96 -4.19
CA PHE A 163 -7.26 10.59 -5.46
C PHE A 163 -6.71 12.02 -5.50
N ALA A 164 -6.21 12.43 -6.66
CA ALA A 164 -5.66 13.77 -6.85
C ALA A 164 -6.27 14.43 -8.07
N SER A 165 -6.68 15.68 -7.91
CA SER A 165 -7.16 16.56 -8.97
C SER A 165 -6.47 17.92 -8.84
N ASP A 166 -7.21 19.00 -8.65
CA ASP A 166 -6.68 20.28 -8.15
C ASP A 166 -6.42 20.26 -6.64
N PHE A 167 -6.92 19.25 -5.93
CA PHE A 167 -6.65 18.97 -4.52
C PHE A 167 -6.52 17.45 -4.28
N ARG A 168 -6.03 17.07 -3.09
CA ARG A 168 -5.93 15.66 -2.66
C ARG A 168 -7.17 15.24 -1.89
N SER A 169 -7.65 14.02 -2.13
CA SER A 169 -8.73 13.41 -1.37
C SER A 169 -8.41 11.96 -1.03
N LYS A 170 -8.82 11.50 0.15
CA LYS A 170 -8.74 10.08 0.54
C LYS A 170 -9.86 9.25 -0.10
N THR A 171 -10.98 9.90 -0.41
CA THR A 171 -12.18 9.28 -0.98
C THR A 171 -12.44 9.81 -2.39
N PRO A 172 -13.01 8.99 -3.29
CA PRO A 172 -13.32 9.43 -4.64
C PRO A 172 -14.46 10.43 -4.64
N SER A 173 -14.65 11.11 -5.76
CA SER A 173 -15.82 11.96 -5.96
C SER A 173 -17.14 11.20 -5.76
N ARG A 174 -18.10 11.81 -5.07
CA ARG A 174 -19.46 11.27 -4.88
C ARG A 174 -20.35 11.39 -6.11
N ARG A 175 -19.85 12.01 -7.17
CA ARG A 175 -20.58 12.23 -8.43
C ARG A 175 -20.74 10.90 -9.18
N PRO A 176 -21.71 10.79 -10.12
CA PRO A 176 -21.84 9.58 -10.93
C PRO A 176 -20.57 9.31 -11.75
N LEU A 177 -19.96 8.15 -11.59
CA LEU A 177 -18.78 7.74 -12.35
C LEU A 177 -19.17 7.48 -13.82
N ILE A 178 -18.50 8.15 -14.75
CA ILE A 178 -18.65 7.91 -16.19
C ILE A 178 -17.72 6.77 -16.61
N GLY A 179 -16.50 6.76 -16.08
CA GLY A 179 -15.54 5.70 -16.37
C GLY A 179 -14.17 5.94 -15.73
N ILE A 180 -13.37 4.87 -15.76
CA ILE A 180 -11.98 4.83 -15.36
C ILE A 180 -11.17 4.57 -16.63
N PHE A 181 -10.16 5.37 -16.88
CA PHE A 181 -9.41 5.37 -18.14
C PHE A 181 -7.92 5.21 -17.85
N ALA A 182 -7.27 4.32 -18.57
CA ALA A 182 -5.84 4.12 -18.49
C ALA A 182 -5.26 3.80 -19.87
N LYS A 183 -3.94 3.84 -19.95
CA LYS A 183 -3.14 3.52 -21.13
C LYS A 183 -2.23 2.36 -20.76
N SER A 184 -2.01 1.46 -21.71
CA SER A 184 -1.09 0.33 -21.59
C SER A 184 0.23 0.65 -22.26
#